data_AF-A0A853KJ55-F1
#
_entry.id   AF-A0A853KJ55-F1
#
_cell.length_a   1.000
_cell.length_b   1.000
_cell.length_c   1.000
_cell.angle_alpha   90.00
_cell.angle_beta   90.00
_cell.angle_gamma   90.00
#
_symmetry.space_group_name_H-M   'P 1'
#
loop_
_entity.id
_entity.type
_entity.pdbx_description
1 polymer ?
#
loop_
_entity_poly.entity_id
_entity_poly.type
_entity_poly.pdbx_seq_one_letter_code
_entity_poly.pdbx_strand_id
1 'polypeptide(L)'
;MNVIVCMKQTFDTEAKITLTDGKINEEGVQWIINPYDEYAIEEALKIKEATEGTVTVVTIGPARVEEAVRTALAMGADDAVIVDDPAAFGDEFTAAEVLAAVIRTRTYDVILAGNQAVDDGSSQVAVRLAQLLDVPHVSTITKLTFDGAVAVAERDAEGDTEVVEVKLPALFTAQQGLNEPRYPSLLGIRKASKKPVEHVTVAGIGLAENAIAKRVAVTETFIPAQKGAGRILTGDTPERVRELVRELRQTSKVI
;
A
#
# COMPACT_ATOMS: atom_id res chain seq x y z
N MET A 1 -19.74 5.18 -8.91
CA MET A 1 -19.32 4.99 -7.51
C MET A 1 -18.17 5.93 -7.20
N ASN A 2 -18.17 6.55 -6.02
CA ASN A 2 -17.07 7.41 -5.55
C ASN A 2 -16.03 6.54 -4.83
N VAL A 3 -14.81 6.51 -5.36
CA VAL A 3 -13.73 5.66 -4.84
C VAL A 3 -12.64 6.54 -4.24
N ILE A 4 -12.24 6.24 -3.02
CA ILE A 4 -11.05 6.81 -2.39
C ILE A 4 -9.94 5.77 -2.42
N VAL A 5 -8.75 6.17 -2.88
CA VAL A 5 -7.56 5.31 -2.83
C VAL A 5 -6.54 5.90 -1.87
N CYS A 6 -6.20 5.15 -0.83
CA CYS A 6 -5.06 5.47 0.04
C CYS A 6 -3.79 4.95 -0.61
N MET A 7 -2.84 5.83 -0.88
CA MET A 7 -1.54 5.47 -1.45
C MET A 7 -0.39 5.99 -0.59
N LYS A 8 0.77 5.36 -0.73
CA LYS A 8 2.04 5.73 -0.11
C LYS A 8 3.14 5.74 -1.16
N GLN A 9 4.05 6.72 -1.05
CA GLN A 9 5.30 6.71 -1.80
C GLN A 9 6.37 5.96 -1.01
N THR A 10 6.98 4.94 -1.61
CA THR A 10 8.02 4.11 -1.00
C THR A 10 9.30 4.17 -1.81
N PHE A 11 10.39 3.63 -1.26
CA PHE A 11 11.58 3.36 -2.05
C PHE A 11 11.27 2.38 -3.18
N ASP A 12 11.98 2.51 -4.29
CA ASP A 12 11.97 1.51 -5.35
C ASP A 12 12.41 0.14 -4.80
N THR A 13 11.73 -0.93 -5.22
CA THR A 13 12.04 -2.29 -4.79
C THR A 13 13.43 -2.77 -5.21
N GLU A 14 14.03 -2.14 -6.23
CA GLU A 14 15.40 -2.41 -6.67
C GLU A 14 16.45 -1.54 -5.94
N ALA A 15 16.01 -0.59 -5.11
CA ALA A 15 16.90 0.30 -4.39
C ALA A 15 17.79 -0.47 -3.40
N LYS A 16 19.10 -0.18 -3.46
CA LYS A 16 20.04 -0.68 -2.46
C LYS A 16 19.93 0.13 -1.18
N ILE A 17 19.23 -0.42 -0.18
CA ILE A 17 19.10 0.20 1.13
C ILE A 17 20.46 0.20 1.85
N THR A 18 20.87 1.37 2.31
CA THR A 18 22.05 1.56 3.16
C THR A 18 21.66 2.37 4.39
N LEU A 19 22.46 2.26 5.45
CA LEU A 19 22.22 2.99 6.69
C LEU A 19 23.35 3.99 6.95
N THR A 20 22.97 5.19 7.39
CA THR A 20 23.85 6.21 7.96
C THR A 20 23.35 6.50 9.36
N ASP A 21 24.20 6.29 10.38
CA ASP A 21 23.86 6.50 11.80
C ASP A 21 22.56 5.79 12.25
N GLY A 22 22.35 4.55 11.79
CA GLY A 22 21.17 3.74 12.14
C GLY A 22 19.88 4.18 11.46
N LYS A 23 19.94 5.08 10.47
CA LYS A 23 18.80 5.54 9.66
C LYS A 23 18.99 5.18 8.20
N ILE A 24 17.89 4.95 7.49
CA ILE A 24 17.92 4.71 6.05
C ILE A 24 18.51 5.93 5.35
N ASN A 25 19.50 5.70 4.48
CA ASN A 25 20.03 6.73 3.60
C ASN A 25 19.12 6.88 2.37
N GLU A 26 18.54 8.07 2.23
CA GLU A 26 17.65 8.41 1.11
C GLU A 26 18.39 9.00 -0.11
N GLU A 27 19.70 9.26 0.01
CA GLU A 27 20.48 9.86 -1.08
C GLU A 27 20.57 8.94 -2.30
N GLY A 28 20.18 9.48 -3.46
CA GLY A 28 20.26 8.78 -4.75
C GLY A 28 19.24 7.65 -4.91
N VAL A 29 18.28 7.53 -4.00
CA VAL A 29 17.22 6.51 -4.10
C VAL A 29 16.05 7.02 -4.93
N GLN A 30 15.55 6.17 -5.82
CA GLN A 30 14.33 6.42 -6.57
C GLN A 30 13.11 6.12 -5.69
N TRP A 31 12.10 6.99 -5.79
CA TRP A 31 10.83 6.85 -5.08
C TRP A 31 9.73 6.46 -6.07
N ILE A 32 8.87 5.54 -5.67
CA ILE A 32 7.77 5.03 -6.50
C ILE A 32 6.46 5.05 -5.71
N ILE A 33 5.34 4.89 -6.43
CA ILE A 33 4.10 4.47 -5.78
C ILE A 33 4.35 3.07 -5.22
N ASN A 34 3.94 2.82 -3.97
CA ASN A 34 3.99 1.47 -3.41
C ASN A 34 3.32 0.47 -4.38
N PRO A 35 3.98 -0.63 -4.79
CA PRO A 35 3.45 -1.52 -5.81
C PRO A 35 2.04 -2.07 -5.52
N TYR A 36 1.71 -2.32 -4.24
CA TYR A 36 0.36 -2.75 -3.88
C TYR A 36 -0.69 -1.66 -4.08
N ASP A 37 -0.30 -0.39 -3.90
CA ASP A 37 -1.20 0.75 -4.11
C ASP A 37 -1.44 0.98 -5.61
N GLU A 38 -0.53 0.57 -6.50
CA GLU A 38 -0.77 0.61 -7.95
C GLU A 38 -1.93 -0.31 -8.36
N TYR A 39 -2.04 -1.51 -7.76
CA TYR A 39 -3.20 -2.39 -7.96
C TYR A 39 -4.50 -1.75 -7.44
N ALA A 40 -4.43 -1.07 -6.30
CA ALA A 40 -5.57 -0.34 -5.73
C ALA A 40 -6.01 0.83 -6.63
N ILE A 41 -5.07 1.59 -7.18
CA ILE A 41 -5.33 2.66 -8.14
C ILE A 41 -5.98 2.09 -9.41
N GLU A 42 -5.41 1.05 -10.01
CA GLU A 42 -5.98 0.44 -11.22
C GLU A 42 -7.40 -0.09 -11.00
N GLU A 43 -7.65 -0.74 -9.86
CA GLU A 43 -8.99 -1.23 -9.55
C GLU A 43 -9.99 -0.08 -9.40
N ALA A 44 -9.58 1.01 -8.75
CA ALA A 44 -10.40 2.21 -8.66
C ALA A 44 -10.73 2.80 -10.04
N LEU A 45 -9.76 2.81 -10.96
CA LEU A 45 -9.97 3.28 -12.34
C LEU A 45 -10.96 2.40 -13.10
N LYS A 46 -10.86 1.08 -12.96
CA LYS A 46 -11.83 0.13 -13.53
C LYS A 46 -13.24 0.34 -12.97
N ILE A 47 -13.37 0.54 -11.66
CA ILE A 47 -14.66 0.84 -11.01
C ILE A 47 -15.24 2.13 -11.56
N LYS A 48 -14.41 3.17 -11.69
CA LYS A 48 -14.82 4.45 -12.29
C LYS A 48 -15.32 4.26 -13.71
N GLU A 49 -14.62 3.51 -14.55
CA GLU A 49 -15.01 3.23 -15.94
C GLU A 49 -16.33 2.47 -16.02
N ALA A 50 -16.57 1.54 -15.10
CA ALA A 50 -17.80 0.73 -15.05
C ALA A 50 -19.02 1.48 -14.46
N THR A 51 -18.79 2.51 -13.63
CA THR A 51 -19.86 3.14 -12.84
C THR A 51 -19.98 4.65 -13.04
N GLU A 52 -19.28 5.21 -14.04
CA GLU A 52 -19.13 6.65 -14.30
C GLU A 52 -18.81 7.46 -13.02
N GLY A 53 -17.97 6.85 -12.18
CA GLY A 53 -17.62 7.35 -10.86
C GLY A 53 -16.48 8.38 -10.84
N THR A 54 -16.00 8.65 -9.65
CA THR A 54 -14.79 9.47 -9.41
C THR A 54 -13.77 8.69 -8.60
N VAL A 55 -12.50 9.01 -8.81
CA VAL A 55 -11.38 8.46 -8.04
C VAL A 55 -10.60 9.60 -7.40
N THR A 56 -10.56 9.63 -6.07
CA THR A 56 -9.72 10.55 -5.29
C THR A 56 -8.58 9.78 -4.64
N VAL A 57 -7.34 10.19 -4.90
CA VAL A 57 -6.17 9.61 -4.22
C VAL A 57 -5.82 10.43 -2.97
N VAL A 58 -5.51 9.76 -1.87
CA VAL A 58 -5.14 10.39 -0.60
C VAL A 58 -3.80 9.82 -0.14
N THR A 59 -2.87 10.69 0.21
CA THR A 59 -1.55 10.30 0.72
C THR A 59 -1.10 11.19 1.87
N ILE A 60 -0.25 10.64 2.73
CA ILE A 60 0.49 11.38 3.75
C ILE A 60 1.96 11.36 3.34
N GLY A 61 2.61 12.51 3.33
CA GLY A 61 4.04 12.55 3.04
C GLY A 61 4.57 13.95 2.79
N PRO A 62 5.91 14.10 2.82
CA PRO A 62 6.56 15.36 2.50
C PRO A 62 6.32 15.75 1.03
N ALA A 63 6.62 17.00 0.69
CA ALA A 63 6.50 17.55 -0.68
C ALA A 63 6.93 16.63 -1.84
N ARG A 64 7.93 15.75 -1.66
CA ARG A 64 8.34 14.77 -2.70
C ARG A 64 7.25 13.77 -3.10
N VAL A 65 6.23 13.56 -2.26
CA VAL A 65 5.10 12.67 -2.55
C VAL A 65 4.25 13.19 -3.71
N GLU A 66 4.36 14.48 -4.05
CA GLU A 66 3.61 15.06 -5.15
C GLU A 66 3.94 14.38 -6.49
N GLU A 67 5.19 13.94 -6.72
CA GLU A 67 5.54 13.19 -7.93
C GLU A 67 4.71 11.91 -8.08
N ALA A 68 4.60 11.13 -7.00
CA ALA A 68 3.81 9.89 -6.97
C ALA A 68 2.32 10.17 -7.19
N VAL A 69 1.79 11.23 -6.57
CA VAL A 69 0.40 11.68 -6.77
C VAL A 69 0.14 12.10 -8.21
N ARG A 70 1.07 12.83 -8.83
CA ARG A 70 0.96 13.22 -10.25
C ARG A 70 0.96 12.01 -11.18
N THR A 71 1.71 10.95 -10.85
CA THR A 71 1.65 9.67 -11.56
C THR A 71 0.26 9.05 -11.46
N ALA A 72 -0.34 8.96 -10.27
CA ALA A 72 -1.70 8.43 -10.10
C ALA A 72 -2.76 9.26 -10.86
N LEU A 73 -2.65 10.60 -10.82
CA LEU A 73 -3.48 11.52 -11.60
C LEU A 73 -3.31 11.34 -13.12
N ALA A 74 -2.10 10.99 -13.56
CA ALA A 74 -1.78 10.71 -14.96
C ALA A 74 -2.27 9.34 -15.43
N MET A 75 -2.38 8.36 -14.53
CA MET A 75 -3.02 7.05 -14.79
C MET A 75 -4.53 7.21 -15.00
N GLY A 76 -5.19 8.09 -14.24
CA GLY A 76 -6.61 8.38 -14.46
C GLY A 76 -7.38 8.93 -13.26
N ALA A 77 -6.77 9.05 -12.07
CA ALA A 77 -7.44 9.59 -10.88
C ALA A 77 -7.91 11.04 -11.11
N ASP A 78 -9.03 11.44 -10.54
CA ASP A 78 -9.66 12.74 -10.79
C ASP A 78 -9.05 13.84 -9.92
N ASP A 79 -8.98 13.58 -8.63
CA ASP A 79 -8.56 14.52 -7.59
C ASP A 79 -7.53 13.87 -6.67
N ALA A 80 -6.76 14.70 -5.97
CA ALA A 80 -5.80 14.23 -4.98
C ALA A 80 -5.79 15.08 -3.71
N VAL A 81 -5.47 14.44 -2.59
CA VAL A 81 -5.24 15.09 -1.30
C VAL A 81 -3.89 14.65 -0.75
N ILE A 82 -3.06 15.63 -0.39
CA ILE A 82 -1.77 15.43 0.26
C ILE A 82 -1.84 16.01 1.67
N VAL A 83 -1.58 15.17 2.67
CA VAL A 83 -1.29 15.63 4.02
C VAL A 83 0.21 15.84 4.14
N ASP A 84 0.65 17.08 3.96
CA ASP A 84 2.06 17.51 4.07
C ASP A 84 2.25 18.28 5.37
N ASP A 85 2.49 17.54 6.44
CA ASP A 85 2.71 18.06 7.78
C ASP A 85 3.63 17.10 8.55
N PRO A 86 4.80 17.54 9.06
CA PRO A 86 5.69 16.69 9.84
C PRO A 86 5.02 15.97 11.02
N ALA A 87 3.98 16.56 11.63
CA ALA A 87 3.23 15.92 12.70
C ALA A 87 2.44 14.68 12.24
N ALA A 88 2.13 14.58 10.94
CA ALA A 88 1.49 13.42 10.33
C ALA A 88 2.47 12.28 9.98
N PHE A 89 3.80 12.52 10.02
CA PHE A 89 4.82 11.53 9.64
C PHE A 89 5.13 10.57 10.80
N GLY A 90 4.09 9.82 11.21
CA GLY A 90 4.12 8.92 12.35
C GLY A 90 4.18 7.43 12.00
N ASP A 91 3.72 6.60 12.93
CA ASP A 91 3.57 5.17 12.76
C ASP A 91 2.19 4.82 12.16
N GLU A 92 1.84 3.54 12.12
CA GLU A 92 0.57 3.09 11.52
C GLU A 92 -0.66 3.61 12.28
N PHE A 93 -0.53 3.90 13.58
CA PHE A 93 -1.57 4.56 14.35
C PHE A 93 -1.76 6.00 13.88
N THR A 94 -0.68 6.78 13.80
CA THR A 94 -0.72 8.16 13.28
C THR A 94 -1.31 8.21 11.88
N ALA A 95 -0.84 7.35 10.97
CA ALA A 95 -1.30 7.34 9.58
C ALA A 95 -2.79 7.03 9.47
N ALA A 96 -3.30 6.03 10.23
CA ALA A 96 -4.71 5.69 10.21
C ALA A 96 -5.61 6.82 10.74
N GLU A 97 -5.23 7.49 11.83
CA GLU A 97 -5.97 8.63 12.38
C GLU A 97 -6.03 9.80 11.40
N VAL A 98 -4.90 10.13 10.77
CA VAL A 98 -4.81 11.21 9.77
C VAL A 98 -5.65 10.89 8.54
N LEU A 99 -5.52 9.69 7.98
CA LEU A 99 -6.35 9.26 6.84
C LEU A 99 -7.84 9.27 7.19
N ALA A 100 -8.22 8.80 8.38
CA ALA A 100 -9.61 8.81 8.83
C ALA A 100 -10.17 10.23 8.91
N ALA A 101 -9.41 11.18 9.46
CA ALA A 101 -9.84 12.58 9.52
C ALA A 101 -10.05 13.22 8.14
N VAL A 102 -9.17 12.91 7.18
CA VAL A 102 -9.34 13.35 5.78
C VAL A 102 -10.58 12.72 5.16
N ILE A 103 -10.77 11.41 5.33
CA ILE A 103 -11.79 10.64 4.60
C ILE A 103 -13.20 10.87 5.17
N ARG A 104 -13.36 11.07 6.49
CA ARG A 104 -14.68 11.29 7.13
C ARG A 104 -15.46 12.47 6.58
N THR A 105 -14.79 13.47 6.01
CA THR A 105 -15.43 14.67 5.46
C THR A 105 -15.77 14.54 3.98
N ARG A 106 -15.52 13.37 3.37
CA ARG A 106 -15.67 13.10 1.94
C ARG A 106 -16.72 12.03 1.69
N THR A 107 -17.37 12.11 0.54
CA THR A 107 -18.30 11.08 0.08
C THR A 107 -17.53 9.93 -0.56
N TYR A 108 -17.80 8.70 -0.14
CA TYR A 108 -17.21 7.50 -0.72
C TYR A 108 -18.17 6.33 -0.64
N ASP A 109 -18.11 5.46 -1.64
CA ASP A 109 -18.75 4.15 -1.66
C ASP A 109 -17.71 3.05 -1.38
N VAL A 110 -16.49 3.23 -1.86
CA VAL A 110 -15.41 2.24 -1.78
C VAL A 110 -14.12 2.93 -1.36
N ILE A 111 -13.40 2.32 -0.42
CA ILE A 111 -12.02 2.69 -0.10
C ILE A 111 -11.10 1.56 -0.54
N LEU A 112 -10.05 1.89 -1.30
CA LEU A 112 -9.01 0.96 -1.73
C LEU A 112 -7.66 1.39 -1.17
N ALA A 113 -6.85 0.43 -0.76
CA ALA A 113 -5.46 0.62 -0.37
C ALA A 113 -4.65 -0.59 -0.80
N GLY A 114 -3.32 -0.51 -0.92
CA GLY A 114 -2.50 -1.70 -1.04
C GLY A 114 -2.57 -2.57 0.22
N ASN A 115 -2.36 -3.88 0.07
CA ASN A 115 -2.33 -4.81 1.21
C ASN A 115 -1.24 -4.47 2.22
N GLN A 116 -0.07 -4.07 1.72
CA GLN A 116 1.06 -3.66 2.55
C GLN A 116 1.88 -2.59 1.83
N ALA A 117 2.60 -1.77 2.59
CA ALA A 117 3.67 -0.96 2.05
C ALA A 117 4.97 -1.77 2.05
N VAL A 118 5.74 -1.70 0.95
CA VAL A 118 6.97 -2.50 0.79
C VAL A 118 8.13 -2.06 1.68
N ASP A 119 8.06 -0.88 2.28
CA ASP A 119 9.10 -0.34 3.15
C ASP A 119 8.96 -0.77 4.62
N ASP A 120 7.76 -0.67 5.21
CA ASP A 120 7.49 -1.07 6.60
C ASP A 120 6.88 -2.47 6.75
N GLY A 121 6.22 -3.00 5.71
CA GLY A 121 5.62 -4.33 5.70
C GLY A 121 4.52 -4.54 6.74
N SER A 122 3.96 -3.47 7.32
CA SER A 122 3.10 -3.57 8.51
C SER A 122 1.73 -4.20 8.22
N SER A 123 1.14 -3.91 7.06
CA SER A 123 -0.24 -4.30 6.68
C SER A 123 -1.32 -3.81 7.66
N GLN A 124 -1.06 -2.76 8.44
CA GLN A 124 -1.98 -2.33 9.52
C GLN A 124 -2.84 -1.11 9.19
N VAL A 125 -2.35 -0.19 8.35
CA VAL A 125 -2.98 1.14 8.20
C VAL A 125 -4.41 1.03 7.67
N ALA A 126 -4.62 0.26 6.60
CA ALA A 126 -5.93 0.16 5.95
C ALA A 126 -6.99 -0.51 6.84
N VAL A 127 -6.64 -1.57 7.58
CA VAL A 127 -7.58 -2.25 8.49
C VAL A 127 -7.90 -1.39 9.71
N ARG A 128 -6.93 -0.61 10.23
CA ARG A 128 -7.16 0.39 11.28
C ARG A 128 -8.07 1.51 10.77
N LEU A 129 -7.84 1.98 9.55
CA LEU A 129 -8.67 3.00 8.90
C LEU A 129 -10.13 2.53 8.78
N ALA A 130 -10.37 1.29 8.33
CA ALA A 130 -11.71 0.73 8.25
C ALA A 130 -12.43 0.76 9.61
N GLN A 131 -11.73 0.35 10.67
CA GLN A 131 -12.25 0.39 12.04
C GLN A 131 -12.55 1.82 12.52
N LEU A 132 -11.71 2.81 12.18
CA LEU A 132 -11.91 4.21 12.53
C LEU A 132 -13.08 4.84 11.78
N LEU A 133 -13.34 4.40 10.56
CA LEU A 133 -14.46 4.85 9.73
C LEU A 133 -15.76 4.08 10.02
N ASP A 134 -15.71 3.04 10.84
CA ASP A 134 -16.83 2.14 11.14
C ASP A 134 -17.42 1.51 9.87
N VAL A 135 -16.53 1.08 8.95
CA VAL A 135 -16.90 0.38 7.72
C VAL A 135 -16.36 -1.05 7.71
N PRO A 136 -17.09 -2.01 7.15
CA PRO A 136 -16.56 -3.35 6.96
C PRO A 136 -15.37 -3.34 5.99
N HIS A 137 -14.50 -4.34 6.11
CA HIS A 137 -13.35 -4.49 5.22
C HIS A 137 -13.10 -5.93 4.79
N VAL A 138 -12.46 -6.09 3.63
CA VAL A 138 -11.91 -7.37 3.16
C VAL A 138 -10.47 -7.12 2.74
N SER A 139 -9.52 -7.81 3.38
CA SER A 139 -8.10 -7.70 3.02
C SER A 139 -7.68 -8.75 1.99
N THR A 140 -6.51 -8.54 1.39
CA THR A 140 -5.85 -9.45 0.44
C THR A 140 -6.69 -9.81 -0.80
N ILE A 141 -7.45 -8.84 -1.34
CA ILE A 141 -8.35 -9.11 -2.45
C ILE A 141 -7.59 -9.31 -3.77
N THR A 142 -8.00 -10.34 -4.50
CA THR A 142 -7.51 -10.71 -5.84
C THR A 142 -8.61 -10.63 -6.89
N LYS A 143 -9.86 -10.35 -6.48
CA LYS A 143 -10.95 -9.96 -7.37
C LYS A 143 -12.00 -9.15 -6.61
N LEU A 144 -12.61 -8.17 -7.28
CA LEU A 144 -13.69 -7.37 -6.72
C LEU A 144 -14.79 -7.17 -7.76
N THR A 145 -16.03 -7.44 -7.38
CA THR A 145 -17.21 -7.24 -8.21
C THR A 145 -18.35 -6.63 -7.39
N PHE A 146 -19.32 -6.03 -8.07
CA PHE A 146 -20.40 -5.30 -7.42
C PHE A 146 -21.77 -5.75 -7.94
N ASP A 147 -22.71 -5.95 -7.02
CA ASP A 147 -24.14 -6.14 -7.28
C ASP A 147 -24.94 -5.10 -6.46
N GLY A 148 -25.23 -3.97 -7.10
CA GLY A 148 -25.89 -2.84 -6.45
C GLY A 148 -25.10 -2.30 -5.25
N ALA A 149 -25.63 -2.50 -4.04
CA ALA A 149 -25.04 -2.05 -2.78
C ALA A 149 -24.18 -3.13 -2.08
N VAL A 150 -23.98 -4.28 -2.72
CA VAL A 150 -23.16 -5.38 -2.21
C VAL A 150 -21.91 -5.51 -3.08
N ALA A 151 -20.76 -5.62 -2.44
CA ALA A 151 -19.52 -6.00 -3.08
C ALA A 151 -19.22 -7.47 -2.78
N VAL A 152 -18.73 -8.18 -3.79
CA VAL A 152 -18.27 -9.57 -3.70
C VAL A 152 -16.79 -9.59 -4.01
N ALA A 153 -15.99 -9.93 -3.01
CA ALA A 153 -14.54 -9.97 -3.11
C ALA A 153 -14.04 -11.42 -3.05
N GLU A 154 -13.10 -11.78 -3.92
CA GLU A 154 -12.28 -12.98 -3.74
C GLU A 154 -10.97 -12.55 -3.08
N ARG A 155 -10.56 -13.23 -2.02
CA ARG A 155 -9.32 -12.94 -1.30
C ARG A 155 -8.41 -14.16 -1.18
N ASP A 156 -7.11 -13.90 -1.18
CA ASP A 156 -6.12 -14.94 -0.90
C ASP A 156 -6.13 -15.31 0.59
N ALA A 157 -6.16 -16.62 0.85
CA ALA A 157 -6.18 -17.26 2.17
C ALA A 157 -5.08 -18.34 2.27
N GLU A 158 -3.84 -17.97 1.93
CA GLU A 158 -2.62 -18.79 2.09
C GLU A 158 -2.75 -20.20 1.48
N GLY A 159 -3.09 -20.26 0.19
CA GLY A 159 -3.24 -21.51 -0.55
C GLY A 159 -4.69 -21.92 -0.83
N ASP A 160 -5.65 -21.12 -0.39
CA ASP A 160 -7.06 -21.22 -0.76
C ASP A 160 -7.61 -19.84 -1.19
N THR A 161 -8.83 -19.83 -1.73
CA THR A 161 -9.55 -18.61 -2.09
C THR A 161 -10.86 -18.53 -1.32
N GLU A 162 -11.04 -17.43 -0.58
CA GLU A 162 -12.31 -17.12 0.08
C GLU A 162 -13.12 -16.12 -0.74
N VAL A 163 -14.44 -16.33 -0.80
CA VAL A 163 -15.39 -15.39 -1.40
C VAL A 163 -16.19 -14.73 -0.28
N VAL A 164 -16.13 -13.41 -0.21
CA VAL A 164 -16.74 -12.62 0.85
C VAL A 164 -17.71 -11.60 0.26
N GLU A 165 -18.94 -11.59 0.76
CA GLU A 165 -19.94 -10.58 0.43
C GLU A 165 -20.01 -9.52 1.53
N VAL A 166 -20.02 -8.25 1.14
CA VAL A 166 -20.02 -7.12 2.07
C VAL A 166 -20.89 -5.97 1.56
N LYS A 167 -21.58 -5.27 2.46
CA LYS A 167 -22.38 -4.09 2.11
C LYS A 167 -21.50 -2.86 2.00
N LEU A 168 -21.79 -2.01 1.02
CA LEU A 168 -21.15 -0.69 0.88
C LEU A 168 -21.74 0.32 1.88
N PRO A 169 -20.95 1.31 2.34
CA PRO A 169 -19.55 1.53 2.00
C PRO A 169 -18.60 0.53 2.68
N ALA A 170 -17.51 0.16 2.01
CA ALA A 170 -16.54 -0.83 2.50
C ALA A 170 -15.10 -0.50 2.07
N LEU A 171 -14.12 -1.02 2.81
CA LEU A 171 -12.70 -0.91 2.51
C LEU A 171 -12.13 -2.23 1.99
N PHE A 172 -11.27 -2.17 0.98
CA PHE A 172 -10.60 -3.35 0.42
C PHE A 172 -9.09 -3.12 0.31
N THR A 173 -8.30 -4.15 0.59
CA THR A 173 -6.85 -4.09 0.38
C THR A 173 -6.41 -4.92 -0.82
N ALA A 174 -5.75 -4.27 -1.79
CA ALA A 174 -5.36 -4.87 -3.05
C ALA A 174 -4.12 -5.76 -2.89
N GLN A 175 -4.22 -6.99 -3.38
CA GLN A 175 -3.14 -7.96 -3.45
C GLN A 175 -2.64 -8.13 -4.88
N GLN A 176 -1.38 -8.56 -5.04
CA GLN A 176 -0.86 -8.98 -6.33
C GLN A 176 -1.78 -10.03 -6.97
N GLY A 177 -2.11 -9.82 -8.25
CA GLY A 177 -3.03 -10.67 -9.01
C GLY A 177 -4.44 -10.09 -9.15
N LEU A 178 -4.77 -9.00 -8.45
CA LEU A 178 -6.06 -8.30 -8.61
C LEU A 178 -6.26 -7.77 -10.04
N ASN A 179 -5.22 -7.14 -10.60
CA ASN A 179 -5.22 -6.57 -11.93
C ASN A 179 -3.78 -6.32 -12.41
N GLU A 180 -3.64 -5.75 -13.61
CA GLU A 180 -2.37 -5.29 -14.18
C GLU A 180 -2.42 -3.76 -14.28
N PRO A 181 -1.68 -3.02 -13.44
CA PRO A 181 -1.73 -1.56 -13.42
C PRO A 181 -1.35 -0.94 -14.76
N ARG A 182 -2.16 0.03 -15.23
CA ARG A 182 -1.88 0.73 -16.49
C ARG A 182 -0.74 1.74 -16.34
N TYR A 183 0.05 1.90 -17.39
CA TYR A 183 1.00 3.01 -17.47
C TYR A 183 0.33 4.34 -17.80
N PRO A 184 0.82 5.47 -17.23
CA PRO A 184 0.38 6.80 -17.64
C PRO A 184 0.61 7.05 -19.12
N SER A 185 -0.41 7.56 -19.82
CA SER A 185 -0.25 8.02 -21.21
C SER A 185 0.39 9.41 -21.27
N LEU A 186 1.05 9.75 -22.39
CA LEU A 186 1.60 11.10 -22.60
C LEU A 186 0.54 12.20 -22.46
N LEU A 187 -0.69 11.94 -22.89
CA LEU A 187 -1.82 12.85 -22.71
C LEU A 187 -2.26 12.94 -21.25
N GLY A 188 -2.23 11.81 -20.53
CA GLY A 188 -2.49 11.73 -19.09
C GLY A 188 -1.51 12.58 -18.29
N ILE A 189 -0.21 12.44 -18.55
CA ILE A 189 0.86 13.21 -17.90
C ILE A 189 0.64 14.73 -18.09
N ARG A 190 0.31 15.16 -19.32
CA ARG A 190 0.04 16.57 -19.61
C ARG A 190 -1.21 17.12 -18.91
N LYS A 191 -2.23 16.28 -18.69
CA LYS A 191 -3.45 16.67 -17.98
C LYS A 191 -3.24 16.68 -16.47
N ALA A 192 -2.45 15.75 -15.95
CA ALA A 192 -2.20 15.57 -14.51
C ALA A 192 -1.57 16.80 -13.86
N SER A 193 -0.73 17.55 -14.57
CA SER A 193 -0.14 18.81 -14.06
C SER A 193 -1.17 19.92 -13.80
N LYS A 194 -2.37 19.80 -14.38
CA LYS A 194 -3.46 20.77 -14.21
C LYS A 194 -4.58 20.25 -13.30
N LYS A 195 -4.55 18.97 -12.93
CA LYS A 195 -5.55 18.39 -12.03
C LYS A 195 -5.37 18.94 -10.61
N PRO A 196 -6.47 19.13 -9.87
CA PRO A 196 -6.43 19.67 -8.53
C PRO A 196 -5.70 18.73 -7.59
N VAL A 197 -4.85 19.31 -6.74
CA VAL A 197 -4.21 18.65 -5.61
C VAL A 197 -4.47 19.53 -4.40
N GLU A 198 -5.23 19.00 -3.45
CA GLU A 198 -5.50 19.67 -2.19
C GLU A 198 -4.36 19.35 -1.21
N HIS A 199 -3.73 20.39 -0.66
CA HIS A 199 -2.74 20.22 0.40
C HIS A 199 -3.38 20.61 1.74
N VAL A 200 -3.31 19.70 2.71
CA VAL A 200 -3.88 19.91 4.04
C VAL A 200 -2.84 19.64 5.12
N THR A 201 -3.03 20.26 6.27
CA THR A 201 -2.20 20.08 7.47
C THR A 201 -2.98 19.32 8.55
N VAL A 202 -2.30 18.82 9.58
CA VAL A 202 -2.93 18.13 10.73
C VAL A 202 -3.97 19.04 11.39
N ALA A 203 -3.64 20.31 11.60
CA ALA A 203 -4.57 21.30 12.13
C ALA A 203 -5.73 21.59 11.16
N GLY A 204 -5.47 21.64 9.85
CA GLY A 204 -6.48 21.90 8.82
C GLY A 204 -7.55 20.82 8.72
N ILE A 205 -7.22 19.58 9.09
CA ILE A 205 -8.17 18.45 9.17
C ILE A 205 -8.76 18.25 10.57
N GLY A 206 -8.56 19.22 11.48
CA GLY A 206 -9.17 19.23 12.81
C GLY A 206 -8.56 18.26 13.82
N LEU A 207 -7.33 17.79 13.57
CA LEU A 207 -6.60 16.94 14.51
C LEU A 207 -5.61 17.77 15.35
N ALA A 208 -5.37 17.32 16.58
CA ALA A 208 -4.32 17.84 17.43
C ALA A 208 -3.09 16.92 17.36
N GLU A 209 -1.88 17.49 17.32
CA GLU A 209 -0.64 16.71 17.18
C GLU A 209 -0.48 15.62 18.27
N ASN A 210 -0.89 15.93 19.50
CA ASN A 210 -0.81 14.98 20.62
C ASN A 210 -1.79 13.79 20.48
N ALA A 211 -2.89 13.96 19.75
CA ALA A 211 -3.88 12.90 19.51
C ALA A 211 -3.33 11.82 18.56
N ILE A 212 -2.42 12.22 17.67
CA ILE A 212 -1.81 11.36 16.65
C ILE A 212 -0.36 10.99 16.95
N ALA A 213 0.09 11.18 18.18
CA ALA A 213 1.45 10.84 18.58
C ALA A 213 1.74 9.33 18.36
N LYS A 214 2.94 9.03 17.85
CA LYS A 214 3.39 7.66 17.59
C LYS A 214 3.24 6.80 18.85
N ARG A 215 2.78 5.56 18.67
CA ARG A 215 2.60 4.54 19.71
C ARG A 215 3.71 3.50 19.73
N VAL A 216 4.47 3.40 18.65
CA VAL A 216 5.61 2.49 18.49
C VAL A 216 6.91 3.31 18.41
N ALA A 217 7.95 2.80 19.08
CA ALA A 217 9.30 3.35 19.02
C ALA A 217 10.25 2.31 18.40
N VAL A 218 10.93 2.69 17.32
CA VAL A 218 12.01 1.89 16.73
C VAL A 218 13.26 2.06 17.57
N THR A 219 13.75 0.97 18.17
CA THR A 219 14.92 1.00 19.05
C THR A 219 16.22 0.90 18.29
N GLU A 220 16.25 0.14 17.21
CA GLU A 220 17.43 -0.12 16.40
C GLU A 220 17.02 -0.52 14.98
N THR A 221 17.82 -0.11 13.99
CA THR A 221 17.70 -0.52 12.59
C THR A 221 19.07 -1.02 12.13
N PHE A 222 19.12 -2.21 11.53
CA PHE A 222 20.36 -2.80 11.03
C PHE A 222 20.13 -3.52 9.71
N ILE A 223 21.17 -3.61 8.88
CA ILE A 223 21.14 -4.42 7.65
C ILE A 223 21.32 -5.89 8.05
N PRO A 224 20.46 -6.81 7.57
CA PRO A 224 20.60 -8.23 7.88
C PRO A 224 21.95 -8.76 7.40
N ALA A 225 22.52 -9.70 8.16
CA ALA A 225 23.78 -10.33 7.80
C ALA A 225 23.68 -10.98 6.41
N GLN A 226 24.71 -10.80 5.58
CA GLN A 226 24.77 -11.49 4.29
C GLN A 226 24.74 -12.99 4.50
N LYS A 227 23.93 -13.70 3.69
CA LYS A 227 23.92 -15.16 3.68
C LYS A 227 25.32 -15.66 3.34
N GLY A 228 25.80 -16.67 4.09
CA GLY A 228 27.04 -17.37 3.76
C GLY A 228 26.95 -18.08 2.41
N ALA A 229 28.11 -18.47 1.87
CA ALA A 229 28.16 -19.23 0.63
C ALA A 229 27.34 -20.52 0.74
N GLY A 230 26.51 -20.79 -0.26
CA GLY A 230 25.78 -22.05 -0.36
C GLY A 230 26.74 -23.22 -0.56
N ARG A 231 26.38 -24.41 -0.05
CA ARG A 231 27.14 -25.64 -0.26
C ARG A 231 26.63 -26.36 -1.50
N ILE A 232 27.49 -26.54 -2.50
CA ILE A 232 27.19 -27.40 -3.65
C ILE A 232 27.51 -28.84 -3.26
N LEU A 233 26.50 -29.71 -3.27
CA LEU A 233 26.66 -31.13 -2.96
C LEU A 233 27.25 -31.86 -4.17
N THR A 234 28.28 -32.68 -3.93
CA THR A 234 28.98 -33.50 -4.93
C THR A 234 28.49 -34.95 -4.88
N GLY A 235 28.88 -35.78 -5.86
CA GLY A 235 28.46 -37.18 -5.95
C GLY A 235 27.34 -37.42 -6.98
N ASP A 236 26.80 -38.64 -6.99
CA ASP A 236 25.72 -39.00 -7.89
C ASP A 236 24.37 -38.38 -7.46
N THR A 237 23.38 -38.39 -8.35
CA THR A 237 22.08 -37.77 -8.07
C THR A 237 21.40 -38.36 -6.83
N PRO A 238 21.31 -39.70 -6.64
CA PRO A 238 20.74 -40.28 -5.42
C PRO A 238 21.42 -39.85 -4.12
N GLU A 239 22.76 -39.77 -4.09
CA GLU A 239 23.52 -39.32 -2.93
C GLU A 239 23.27 -37.85 -2.61
N ARG A 240 23.33 -36.99 -3.63
CA ARG A 240 23.06 -35.56 -3.48
C ARG A 240 21.67 -35.27 -2.94
N VAL A 241 20.65 -36.00 -3.40
CA VAL A 241 19.27 -35.85 -2.91
C VAL A 241 19.18 -36.27 -1.43
N ARG A 242 19.76 -37.42 -1.06
CA ARG A 242 19.75 -37.88 0.34
C ARG A 242 20.45 -36.89 1.27
N GLU A 243 21.61 -36.40 0.85
CA GLU A 243 22.36 -35.42 1.63
C GLU A 243 21.60 -34.09 1.73
N LEU A 244 21.03 -33.59 0.62
CA LEU A 244 20.23 -32.38 0.62
C LEU A 244 19.07 -32.47 1.62
N VAL A 245 18.28 -33.55 1.56
CA VAL A 245 17.14 -33.74 2.47
C VAL A 245 17.62 -33.82 3.92
N ARG A 246 18.74 -34.49 4.19
CA ARG A 246 19.32 -34.55 5.53
C ARG A 246 19.70 -33.16 6.04
N GLU A 247 20.41 -32.37 5.24
CA GLU A 247 20.82 -31.02 5.63
C GLU A 247 19.63 -30.09 5.83
N LEU A 248 18.63 -30.14 4.94
CA LEU A 248 17.43 -29.31 5.06
C LEU A 248 16.61 -29.64 6.31
N ARG A 249 16.55 -30.92 6.73
CA ARG A 249 15.87 -31.35 7.96
C ARG A 249 16.67 -31.05 9.24
N GLN A 250 17.97 -31.37 9.23
CA GLN A 250 18.77 -31.39 10.46
C GLN A 250 19.49 -30.07 10.73
N THR A 251 20.04 -29.45 9.67
CA THR A 251 20.86 -28.24 9.76
C THR A 251 19.99 -27.00 9.59
N SER A 252 19.25 -26.92 8.47
CA SER A 252 18.47 -25.73 8.13
C SER A 252 17.06 -25.72 8.74
N LYS A 253 16.49 -26.89 9.05
CA LYS A 253 15.15 -27.08 9.63
C LYS A 253 14.03 -26.37 8.85
N VAL A 254 14.06 -26.48 7.52
CA VAL A 254 13.10 -25.83 6.62
C VAL A 254 12.09 -26.79 5.98
N ILE A 255 12.26 -28.10 6.20
CA ILE A 255 11.34 -29.18 5.80
C ILE A 255 11.33 -30.31 6.84
#